data_AF-A0AAV0XFE5-F1
#
_entry.id   AF-A0AAV0XFE5-F1
#
_cell.length_a   1.000
_cell.length_b   1.000
_cell.length_c   1.000
_cell.angle_alpha   90.00
_cell.angle_beta   90.00
_cell.angle_gamma   90.00
#
_symmetry.space_group_name_H-M   'P 1'
#
loop_
_entity.id
_entity.type
_entity.pdbx_description
1 polymer ?
#
loop_
_entity_poly.entity_id
_entity_poly.type
_entity_poly.pdbx_seq_one_letter_code
_entity_poly.pdbx_strand_id
1 'polypeptide(L)'
;MLAPNYVVPSRKTISNSLLIQMYESVLDNVKTDLHDVTALSLTTDGWTSINNQHYIALTVHFLNSETKLCSILFGCINYNEQCTSVELAKFLMATVKAWNIEHKISAVVTDNTANIVGAVKKNNWRHVPCFVHVLNIGIQMV
;
A
#
# COMPACT_ATOMS: atom_id res chain seq x y z
N MET A 1 23.36 -33.06 -5.69
CA MET A 1 22.06 -32.64 -6.26
C MET A 1 21.12 -32.33 -5.11
N LEU A 2 20.63 -31.10 -5.00
CA LEU A 2 19.64 -30.71 -3.99
C LEU A 2 18.28 -31.32 -4.40
N ALA A 3 17.82 -32.34 -3.66
CA ALA A 3 16.52 -33.02 -3.76
C ALA A 3 16.18 -33.75 -5.09
N PRO A 4 16.77 -34.93 -5.35
CA PRO A 4 16.51 -35.73 -6.57
C PRO A 4 15.06 -36.25 -6.69
N ASN A 5 14.30 -36.30 -5.59
CA ASN A 5 12.92 -36.79 -5.56
C ASN A 5 11.87 -35.65 -5.54
N TYR A 6 12.27 -34.39 -5.71
CA TYR A 6 11.33 -33.27 -5.70
C TYR A 6 10.56 -33.19 -7.01
N VAL A 7 9.24 -33.37 -6.94
CA VAL A 7 8.34 -33.18 -8.09
C VAL A 7 7.87 -31.74 -8.11
N VAL A 8 8.23 -31.00 -9.16
CA VAL A 8 7.83 -29.60 -9.32
C VAL A 8 6.31 -29.51 -9.50
N PRO A 9 5.59 -28.67 -8.73
CA PRO A 9 4.16 -28.51 -8.87
C PRO A 9 3.79 -27.87 -10.21
N SER A 10 2.63 -28.27 -10.74
CA SER A 10 2.11 -27.68 -11.98
C SER A 10 1.72 -26.21 -11.79
N ARG A 11 1.66 -25.44 -12.88
CA ARG A 11 1.12 -24.05 -12.85
C ARG A 11 -0.24 -23.99 -12.16
N LYS A 12 -1.14 -24.95 -12.45
CA LYS A 12 -2.49 -25.00 -11.84
C LYS A 12 -2.42 -25.25 -10.34
N THR A 13 -1.52 -26.13 -9.91
CA THR A 13 -1.29 -26.41 -8.48
C THR A 13 -0.78 -25.16 -7.76
N ILE A 14 0.15 -24.43 -8.37
CA ILE A 14 0.66 -23.18 -7.81
C ILE A 14 -0.47 -22.14 -7.73
N SER A 15 -1.16 -21.84 -8.84
CA SER A 15 -2.13 -20.75 -8.90
C SER A 15 -3.40 -21.01 -8.10
N ASN A 16 -3.91 -22.25 -8.10
CA ASN A 16 -5.23 -22.56 -7.57
C ASN A 16 -5.20 -23.21 -6.18
N SER A 17 -4.02 -23.44 -5.61
CA SER A 17 -3.89 -24.07 -4.29
C SER A 17 -2.79 -23.40 -3.48
N LEU A 18 -1.52 -23.55 -3.88
CA LEU A 18 -0.40 -23.09 -3.04
C LEU A 18 -0.43 -21.58 -2.82
N LEU A 19 -0.70 -20.80 -3.86
CA LEU A 19 -0.75 -19.34 -3.77
C LEU A 19 -1.91 -18.85 -2.89
N ILE A 20 -3.07 -19.52 -2.97
CA ILE A 20 -4.24 -19.19 -2.15
C ILE A 20 -3.96 -19.49 -0.68
N GLN A 21 -3.39 -20.66 -0.38
CA GLN A 21 -3.03 -21.03 1.00
C GLN A 21 -1.99 -20.08 1.60
N MET A 22 -0.98 -19.70 0.81
CA MET A 22 0.01 -18.71 1.24
C MET A 22 -0.63 -17.34 1.48
N TYR A 23 -1.52 -16.91 0.59
CA TYR A 23 -2.23 -15.65 0.75
C TYR A 23 -3.08 -15.62 2.03
N GLU A 24 -3.88 -16.67 2.27
CA GLU A 24 -4.71 -16.77 3.47
C GLU A 24 -3.86 -16.76 4.75
N SER A 25 -2.76 -17.53 4.76
CA SER A 25 -1.84 -17.54 5.90
C SER A 25 -1.21 -16.18 6.17
N VAL A 26 -0.76 -15.46 5.13
CA VAL A 26 -0.21 -14.11 5.29
C VAL A 26 -1.30 -13.14 5.73
N LEU A 27 -2.49 -13.21 5.15
CA LEU A 27 -3.63 -12.36 5.50
C LEU A 27 -3.97 -12.47 6.99
N ASP A 28 -4.04 -13.68 7.52
CA ASP A 28 -4.35 -13.91 8.93
C ASP A 28 -3.23 -13.39 9.84
N ASN A 29 -1.96 -13.63 9.50
CA ASN A 29 -0.83 -13.08 10.24
C ASN A 29 -0.88 -11.55 10.29
N VAL A 30 -1.17 -10.89 9.17
CA VAL A 30 -1.27 -9.42 9.11
C VAL A 30 -2.43 -8.90 9.94
N LYS A 31 -3.59 -9.57 9.93
CA LYS A 31 -4.72 -9.22 10.79
C LYS A 31 -4.37 -9.34 12.27
N THR A 32 -3.66 -10.40 12.65
CA THR A 32 -3.17 -10.59 14.02
C THR A 32 -2.20 -9.48 14.40
N ASP A 33 -1.20 -9.20 13.55
CA ASP A 33 -0.22 -8.14 13.81
C ASP A 33 -0.89 -6.76 13.98
N LEU A 34 -1.90 -6.47 13.17
CA LEU A 34 -2.63 -5.20 13.24
C LEU A 34 -3.58 -5.08 14.44
N HIS A 35 -3.91 -6.16 15.14
CA HIS A 35 -4.85 -6.13 16.25
C HIS A 35 -4.37 -5.17 17.35
N ASP A 36 -3.12 -5.34 17.79
CA ASP A 36 -2.53 -4.59 18.92
C ASP A 36 -1.85 -3.29 18.50
N VAL A 37 -1.74 -3.03 17.19
CA VAL A 37 -1.22 -1.76 16.68
C VAL A 37 -2.16 -0.62 17.07
N THR A 38 -1.64 0.39 17.75
CA THR A 38 -2.39 1.57 18.19
C THR A 38 -2.30 2.72 17.19
N ALA A 39 -1.20 2.79 16.44
CA ALA A 39 -0.91 3.85 15.50
C ALA A 39 -0.14 3.30 14.30
N LEU A 40 -0.50 3.77 13.10
CA LEU A 40 0.18 3.43 11.85
C LEU A 40 0.28 4.64 10.94
N SER A 41 1.20 4.58 9.98
CA SER A 41 1.29 5.53 8.89
C SER A 41 1.00 4.85 7.56
N LEU A 42 0.57 5.65 6.60
CA LEU A 42 0.32 5.22 5.23
C LEU A 42 1.34 5.88 4.32
N THR A 43 1.79 5.16 3.29
CA THR A 43 2.40 5.78 2.12
C THR A 43 1.55 5.48 0.89
N THR A 44 1.46 6.45 -0.01
CA THR A 44 0.89 6.24 -1.33
C THR A 44 1.89 6.65 -2.38
N ASP A 45 2.06 5.81 -3.39
CA ASP A 45 2.91 6.08 -4.54
C ASP A 45 2.11 5.93 -5.83
N GLY A 46 2.14 6.95 -6.67
CA GLY A 46 1.42 7.01 -7.94
C GLY A 46 2.40 7.06 -9.09
N TRP A 47 2.26 6.19 -10.08
CA TRP A 47 3.13 6.20 -11.25
C TRP A 47 2.40 5.84 -12.54
N THR A 48 2.92 6.35 -13.65
CA THR A 48 2.52 5.94 -14.99
C THR A 48 3.49 4.87 -15.48
N SER A 49 2.96 3.72 -15.91
CA SER A 49 3.75 2.65 -16.50
C SER A 49 4.21 3.00 -17.91
N ILE A 50 5.16 2.23 -18.44
CA ILE A 50 5.64 2.34 -19.82
C ILE A 50 4.54 2.14 -20.88
N ASN A 51 3.41 1.56 -20.50
CA ASN A 51 2.25 1.34 -21.36
C ASN A 51 1.18 2.43 -21.18
N ASN A 52 1.53 3.60 -20.63
CA ASN A 52 0.62 4.70 -20.28
C ASN A 52 -0.54 4.27 -19.37
N GLN A 53 -0.30 3.31 -18.47
CA GLN A 53 -1.27 2.89 -17.47
C GLN A 53 -0.92 3.51 -16.13
N HIS A 54 -1.89 4.11 -15.45
CA HIS A 54 -1.66 4.79 -14.18
C HIS A 54 -1.96 3.86 -13.02
N TYR A 55 -1.07 3.84 -12.05
CA TYR A 55 -1.16 2.96 -10.88
C TYR A 55 -1.00 3.77 -9.62
N ILE A 56 -1.74 3.38 -8.59
CA ILE A 56 -1.52 3.87 -7.24
C ILE A 56 -1.41 2.69 -6.28
N ALA A 57 -0.36 2.71 -5.47
CA ALA A 57 -0.15 1.80 -4.36
C ALA A 57 -0.49 2.48 -3.04
N LEU A 58 -1.04 1.71 -2.10
CA LEU A 58 -1.20 2.07 -0.69
C LEU A 58 -0.44 1.05 0.16
N THR A 59 0.54 1.53 0.92
CA THR A 59 1.32 0.72 1.85
C THR A 59 1.07 1.19 3.29
N VAL A 60 0.89 0.24 4.20
CA VAL A 60 0.69 0.46 5.63
C VAL A 60 2.00 0.21 6.35
N HIS A 61 2.37 1.10 7.26
CA HIS A 61 3.58 1.00 8.07
C HIS A 61 3.22 1.05 9.55
N PHE A 62 3.70 0.08 10.32
CA PHE A 62 3.46 -0.01 11.76
C PHE A 62 4.62 -0.68 12.49
N LEU A 63 4.66 -0.56 13.80
CA LEU A 63 5.57 -1.32 14.65
C LEU A 63 4.82 -2.55 15.19
N ASN A 64 5.40 -3.74 15.02
CA ASN A 64 4.85 -4.95 15.63
C ASN A 64 5.16 -5.04 17.14
N SER A 65 4.74 -6.13 17.78
CA SER A 65 4.98 -6.39 19.21
C SER A 65 6.46 -6.43 19.62
N GLU A 66 7.36 -6.72 18.68
CA GLU A 66 8.81 -6.71 18.86
C GLU A 66 9.45 -5.34 18.54
N THR A 67 8.64 -4.30 18.34
CA THR A 67 9.08 -2.95 17.93
C THR A 67 9.82 -2.90 16.59
N LYS A 68 9.58 -3.88 15.71
CA LYS A 68 10.11 -3.91 14.35
C LYS A 68 9.16 -3.19 13.40
N LEU A 69 9.73 -2.40 12.49
CA LEU A 69 8.98 -1.74 11.42
C LEU A 69 8.50 -2.78 10.40
N CYS A 70 7.18 -2.92 10.32
CA CYS A 70 6.49 -3.70 9.30
C CYS A 70 5.94 -2.76 8.24
N SER A 71 6.09 -3.14 6.96
CA SER A 71 5.57 -2.39 5.81
C SER A 71 4.85 -3.36 4.88
N ILE A 72 3.57 -3.13 4.64
CA ILE A 72 2.71 -4.09 3.93
C ILE A 72 1.88 -3.36 2.88
N LEU A 73 1.96 -3.84 1.63
CA LEU A 73 1.17 -3.33 0.52
C LEU A 73 -0.28 -3.79 0.66
N PHE A 74 -1.20 -2.86 0.84
CA PHE A 74 -2.63 -3.16 1.05
C PHE A 74 -3.45 -3.07 -0.23
N GLY A 75 -2.96 -2.33 -1.21
CA GLY A 75 -3.62 -2.24 -2.50
C GLY A 75 -2.69 -1.64 -3.53
N CYS A 76 -2.79 -2.15 -4.75
CA CYS A 76 -2.24 -1.53 -5.95
C CYS A 76 -3.31 -1.63 -7.01
N ILE A 77 -3.82 -0.48 -7.46
CA ILE A 77 -4.87 -0.43 -8.48
C ILE A 77 -4.39 0.34 -9.69
N ASN A 78 -4.87 -0.09 -10.85
CA ASN A 78 -4.86 0.74 -12.03
C ASN A 78 -6.00 1.78 -11.91
N TYR A 79 -5.74 3.02 -12.29
CA TYR A 79 -6.75 4.06 -12.35
C TYR A 79 -6.66 4.81 -13.68
N ASN A 80 -7.78 5.44 -14.09
CA ASN A 80 -7.80 6.28 -15.29
C ASN A 80 -7.18 7.65 -15.00
N GLU A 81 -6.49 8.27 -15.96
CA GLU A 81 -5.85 9.61 -15.83
C GLU A 81 -6.74 10.69 -15.21
N GLN A 82 -8.06 10.58 -15.39
CA GLN A 82 -9.05 11.52 -14.87
C GLN A 82 -9.40 11.26 -13.40
N CYS A 83 -8.68 10.38 -12.71
CA CYS A 83 -8.97 10.02 -11.34
C CYS A 83 -8.85 11.24 -10.44
N THR A 84 -10.00 11.69 -9.96
CA THR A 84 -10.12 12.89 -9.16
C THR A 84 -9.64 12.62 -7.74
N SER A 85 -9.30 13.69 -7.02
CA SER A 85 -9.05 13.60 -5.57
C SER A 85 -10.20 12.93 -4.78
N VAL A 86 -11.43 12.96 -5.30
CA VAL A 86 -12.60 12.30 -4.69
C VAL A 86 -12.53 10.78 -4.85
N GLU A 87 -12.17 10.29 -6.03
CA GLU A 87 -12.09 8.85 -6.30
C GLU A 87 -10.92 8.22 -5.57
N LEU A 88 -9.75 8.89 -5.55
CA LEU A 88 -8.62 8.47 -4.74
C LEU A 88 -8.97 8.44 -3.25
N ALA A 89 -9.67 9.46 -2.73
CA ALA A 89 -10.10 9.47 -1.33
C ALA A 89 -11.00 8.27 -1.00
N LYS A 90 -11.96 7.96 -1.88
CA LYS A 90 -12.85 6.79 -1.75
C LYS A 90 -12.07 5.48 -1.76
N PHE A 91 -11.14 5.31 -2.69
CA PHE A 91 -10.28 4.13 -2.77
C PHE A 91 -9.51 3.94 -1.46
N LEU A 92 -8.76 4.96 -1.03
CA LEU A 92 -7.95 4.89 0.19
C LEU A 92 -8.81 4.56 1.41
N MET A 93 -9.95 5.26 1.57
CA MET A 93 -10.88 5.05 2.68
C MET A 93 -11.50 3.64 2.65
N ALA A 94 -11.90 3.15 1.48
CA ALA A 94 -12.44 1.80 1.33
C ALA A 94 -11.40 0.74 1.70
N THR A 95 -10.15 0.91 1.27
CA THR A 95 -9.06 -0.01 1.62
C THR A 95 -8.83 -0.05 3.13
N VAL A 96 -8.66 1.11 3.79
CA VAL A 96 -8.39 1.11 5.24
C VAL A 96 -9.58 0.60 6.07
N LYS A 97 -10.82 0.83 5.61
CA LYS A 97 -12.03 0.29 6.26
C LYS A 97 -12.15 -1.22 6.10
N ALA A 98 -11.78 -1.78 4.94
CA ALA A 98 -11.78 -3.23 4.72
C ALA A 98 -10.87 -3.97 5.72
N TRP A 99 -9.84 -3.28 6.22
CA TRP A 99 -8.92 -3.78 7.23
C TRP A 99 -9.23 -3.28 8.65
N ASN A 100 -10.28 -2.48 8.84
CA ASN A 100 -10.68 -1.89 10.12
C ASN A 100 -9.53 -1.11 10.81
N ILE A 101 -8.80 -0.31 10.04
CA ILE A 101 -7.64 0.46 10.52
C ILE A 101 -7.79 1.98 10.35
N GLU A 102 -8.93 2.46 9.88
CA GLU A 102 -9.17 3.87 9.59
C GLU A 102 -8.96 4.80 10.79
N HIS A 103 -9.19 4.28 12.00
CA HIS A 103 -9.05 5.00 13.27
C HIS A 103 -7.62 4.98 13.83
N LYS A 104 -6.71 4.20 13.22
CA LYS A 104 -5.30 4.04 13.64
C LYS A 104 -4.34 4.92 12.86
N ILE A 105 -4.82 5.62 11.83
CA ILE A 105 -4.00 6.38 10.88
C ILE A 105 -3.48 7.66 11.54
N SER A 106 -2.16 7.76 11.70
CA SER A 106 -1.47 8.92 12.26
C SER A 106 -1.06 9.95 11.21
N ALA A 107 -0.63 9.47 10.03
CA ALA A 107 -0.20 10.31 8.92
C ALA A 107 -0.20 9.55 7.59
N VAL A 108 -0.30 10.29 6.50
CA VAL A 108 -0.18 9.77 5.13
C VAL A 108 0.92 10.51 4.40
N VAL A 109 1.90 9.75 3.90
CA VAL A 109 3.02 10.25 3.10
C VAL A 109 2.70 10.06 1.62
N THR A 110 2.89 11.11 0.82
CA THR A 110 2.60 11.05 -0.64
C THR A 110 3.68 11.76 -1.44
N ASP A 111 3.72 11.50 -2.75
CA ASP A 111 4.55 12.20 -3.75
C ASP A 111 4.20 13.68 -3.97
N ASN A 112 3.33 14.26 -3.14
CA ASN A 112 2.89 15.65 -3.19
C ASN A 112 2.14 16.08 -4.47
N THR A 113 1.64 15.13 -5.29
CA THR A 113 0.79 15.48 -6.44
C THR A 113 -0.57 16.04 -5.99
N ALA A 114 -1.13 16.99 -6.74
CA ALA A 114 -2.32 17.75 -6.32
C ALA A 114 -3.54 16.85 -6.02
N ASN A 115 -3.75 15.80 -6.81
CA ASN A 115 -4.90 14.90 -6.65
C ASN A 115 -4.78 14.06 -5.37
N ILE A 116 -3.61 13.48 -5.07
CA ILE A 116 -3.45 12.66 -3.87
C ILE A 116 -3.43 13.52 -2.60
N VAL A 117 -2.82 14.70 -2.64
CA VAL A 117 -2.88 15.67 -1.53
C VAL A 117 -4.33 16.08 -1.25
N GLY A 118 -5.11 16.33 -2.31
CA GLY A 118 -6.54 16.59 -2.21
C GLY A 118 -7.30 15.41 -1.59
N ALA A 119 -6.94 14.18 -1.95
CA ALA A 119 -7.57 12.98 -1.42
C ALA A 119 -7.32 12.78 0.08
N VAL A 120 -6.07 12.96 0.52
CA VAL A 120 -5.68 12.90 1.94
C VAL A 120 -6.44 13.95 2.76
N LYS A 121 -6.53 15.19 2.25
CA LYS A 121 -7.31 16.26 2.89
C LYS A 121 -8.80 15.94 2.98
N LYS A 122 -9.40 15.36 1.93
CA LYS A 122 -10.82 14.96 1.93
C LYS A 122 -11.14 13.88 2.96
N ASN A 123 -10.19 13.00 3.28
CA ASN A 123 -10.33 12.01 4.34
C ASN A 123 -9.98 12.56 5.74
N ASN A 124 -9.69 13.86 5.87
CA ASN A 124 -9.27 14.52 7.12
C ASN A 124 -8.02 13.89 7.76
N TRP A 125 -7.10 13.38 6.93
CA TRP A 125 -5.86 12.79 7.42
C TRP A 125 -4.71 13.81 7.40
N ARG A 126 -3.76 13.63 8.32
CA ARG A 126 -2.53 14.42 8.34
C ARG A 126 -1.66 14.05 7.13
N HIS A 127 -1.41 15.01 6.27
CA HIS A 127 -0.50 14.85 5.12
C HIS A 127 0.95 15.14 5.51
N VAL A 128 1.87 14.33 4.99
CA VAL A 128 3.32 14.54 5.06
C VAL A 128 3.88 14.41 3.63
N PRO A 129 4.62 15.42 3.12
CA PRO A 129 5.18 15.30 1.78
C PRO A 129 6.36 14.32 1.76
N CYS A 130 6.53 13.59 0.65
CA CYS A 130 7.69 12.75 0.42
C CYS A 130 8.97 13.60 0.37
N PHE A 131 9.91 13.32 1.27
CA PHE A 131 11.17 14.04 1.35
C PHE A 131 11.96 14.00 0.04
N VAL A 132 12.05 12.83 -0.59
CA VAL A 132 12.80 12.64 -1.85
C VAL A 132 12.19 13.48 -2.97
N HIS A 133 10.86 13.54 -3.06
CA HIS A 133 10.19 14.34 -4.08
C HIS A 133 10.42 15.84 -3.86
N VAL A 134 10.32 16.31 -2.60
CA VAL A 134 10.61 17.71 -2.25
C VAL A 134 12.06 18.08 -2.57
N LEU A 135 13.01 17.19 -2.27
CA LEU A 135 14.42 17.38 -2.60
C LEU A 135 14.63 17.48 -4.11
N ASN A 136 14.03 16.58 -4.89
CA ASN A 136 14.13 16.58 -6.35
C ASN A 136 13.57 17.87 -6.96
N ILE A 137 12.42 18.34 -6.47
CA ILE A 137 11.86 19.64 -6.87
C ILE A 137 12.88 20.76 -6.61
N GLY A 138 13.52 20.76 -5.44
CA GLY A 138 14.54 21.77 -5.10
C GLY A 138 15.75 21.73 -6.04
N ILE A 139 16.20 20.54 -6.44
CA ILE A 139 17.32 20.36 -7.37
C ILE A 139 16.95 20.82 -8.78
N GLN A 140 15.74 20.52 -9.26
CA GLN A 140 15.28 20.89 -10.60
C GLN A 140 15.01 22.39 -10.77
N MET A 141 14.92 23.14 -9.68
CA MET A 141 14.74 24.59 -9.68
C MET A 141 16.07 25.37 -9.74
N VAL A 142 17.22 24.68 -9.75
CA VAL A 142 18.57 25.25 -9.92
C VAL A 142 19.05 24.96 -11.34
#